data_AF-A0A368H4S8-F1
#
_entry.id   AF-A0A368H4S8-F1
#
_cell.length_a   1.000
_cell.length_b   1.000
_cell.length_c   1.000
_cell.angle_alpha   90.00
_cell.angle_beta   90.00
_cell.angle_gamma   90.00
#
_symmetry.space_group_name_H-M   'P 1'
#
loop_
_entity.id
_entity.type
_entity.pdbx_description
1 polymer ?
#
loop_
_entity_poly.entity_id
_entity_poly.type
_entity_poly.pdbx_seq_one_letter_code
_entity_poly.pdbx_strand_id
1 'polypeptide(L)'
;MLPLAAYKQWREWADPKVVCDYGLSMAITFWSPEVQKEMEEVVKPEFGINSFKFFLAYSGSFMVHDEEFYQGMLTCARIGAVARVHAENGLVIAERCKALLQEGVTGPEGHTQSRPEELEAEATNRACMMATQANCPLYVVHVMSKGAAKAIAEHREKGGRIRNIWKCSKTRKPYH
;
A
#
# COMPACT_ATOMS: atom_id res chain seq x y z
N MET A 1 4.60 3.62 16.35
CA MET A 1 5.59 4.72 16.36
C MET A 1 5.10 5.78 15.39
N LEU A 2 5.18 7.07 15.74
CA LEU A 2 4.75 8.15 14.85
C LEU A 2 5.76 8.36 13.68
N PRO A 3 5.33 8.90 12.52
CA PRO A 3 6.15 9.04 11.32
C PRO A 3 7.53 9.69 11.50
N LEU A 4 7.63 10.80 12.24
CA LEU A 4 8.87 11.56 12.42
C LEU A 4 9.90 10.79 13.25
N ALA A 5 9.45 10.11 14.31
CA ALA A 5 10.31 9.25 15.11
C ALA A 5 10.83 8.06 14.28
N ALA A 6 9.95 7.44 13.49
CA ALA A 6 10.31 6.35 12.59
C ALA A 6 11.33 6.80 11.54
N TYR A 7 11.11 7.97 10.93
CA TYR A 7 12.03 8.55 9.95
C TYR A 7 13.44 8.69 10.54
N LYS A 8 13.57 9.33 11.71
CA LYS A 8 14.86 9.56 12.37
C LYS A 8 15.59 8.25 12.64
N GLN A 9 14.87 7.25 13.17
CA GLN A 9 15.45 5.94 13.45
C GLN A 9 16.00 5.26 12.18
N TRP A 10 15.25 5.31 11.08
CA TRP A 10 15.68 4.72 9.81
C TRP A 10 16.88 5.45 9.20
N ARG A 11 16.92 6.79 9.30
CA ARG A 11 18.08 7.59 8.89
C ARG A 11 19.32 7.24 9.70
N GLU A 12 19.21 7.13 11.03
CA GLU A 12 20.31 6.72 11.91
C GLU A 12 20.89 5.35 11.55
N TRP A 13 20.04 4.39 11.18
CA TRP A 13 20.49 3.06 10.77
C TRP A 13 21.13 3.03 9.38
N ALA A 14 20.62 3.84 8.45
CA ALA A 14 21.00 3.81 7.04
C ALA A 14 22.18 4.72 6.72
N ASP A 15 22.16 5.98 7.18
CA ASP A 15 23.16 7.02 6.85
C ASP A 15 24.62 6.55 7.02
N PRO A 16 25.02 5.81 8.08
CA PRO A 16 26.41 5.38 8.23
C PRO A 16 26.77 4.10 7.43
N LYS A 17 25.81 3.44 6.77
CA LYS A 17 26.00 2.10 6.16
C LYS A 17 25.78 2.05 4.66
N VAL A 18 24.95 2.94 4.10
CA VAL A 18 24.61 2.89 2.67
C VAL A 18 25.84 3.21 1.82
N VAL A 19 26.02 2.43 0.76
CA VAL A 19 27.12 2.60 -0.22
C VAL A 19 26.64 3.18 -1.55
N CYS A 20 25.35 3.52 -1.63
CA CYS A 20 24.71 4.16 -2.76
C CYS A 20 23.57 5.05 -2.26
N ASP A 21 23.08 5.94 -3.13
CA ASP A 21 21.94 6.80 -2.80
C ASP A 21 20.69 5.98 -2.44
N TYR A 22 19.89 6.53 -1.52
CA TYR A 22 18.66 5.90 -1.08
C TYR A 22 17.57 6.94 -0.82
N GLY A 23 16.32 6.48 -0.84
CA GLY A 23 15.16 7.25 -0.45
C GLY A 23 14.25 6.40 0.44
N LEU A 24 13.46 7.06 1.28
CA LEU A 24 12.55 6.39 2.21
C LEU A 24 11.09 6.60 1.81
N SER A 25 10.26 5.60 2.10
CA SER A 25 8.81 5.65 2.00
C SER A 25 8.24 5.33 3.37
N MET A 26 7.30 6.15 3.84
CA MET A 26 6.83 6.07 5.23
C MET A 26 5.65 5.11 5.34
N ALA A 27 5.74 4.10 6.20
CA ALA A 27 4.61 3.22 6.47
C ALA A 27 3.63 3.88 7.46
N ILE A 28 2.34 3.85 7.13
CA ILE A 28 1.24 4.28 7.99
C ILE A 28 0.50 3.02 8.43
N THR A 29 0.67 2.64 9.70
CA THR A 29 0.18 1.38 10.27
C THR A 29 -0.97 1.57 11.26
N PHE A 30 -1.39 2.81 11.47
CA PHE A 30 -2.55 3.24 12.26
C PHE A 30 -2.88 4.68 11.87
N TRP A 31 -4.08 5.16 12.21
CA TRP A 31 -4.47 6.53 11.93
C TRP A 31 -4.80 7.33 13.19
N SER A 32 -4.33 8.57 13.24
CA SER A 32 -4.71 9.56 14.26
C SER A 32 -4.45 10.98 13.73
N PRO A 33 -5.02 12.02 14.36
CA PRO A 33 -4.71 13.41 14.03
C PRO A 33 -3.20 13.73 14.11
N GLU A 34 -2.48 13.09 15.03
CA GLU A 34 -1.03 13.24 15.17
C GLU A 34 -0.29 12.62 13.98
N VAL A 35 -0.73 11.44 13.51
CA VAL A 35 -0.17 10.83 12.29
C VAL A 35 -0.36 11.76 11.10
N GLN A 36 -1.55 12.33 10.92
CA GLN A 36 -1.83 13.28 9.86
C GLN A 36 -0.89 14.49 9.93
N LYS A 37 -0.71 15.07 11.12
CA LYS A 37 0.20 16.20 11.34
C LYS A 37 1.65 15.84 11.01
N GLU A 38 2.10 14.66 11.40
CA GLU A 38 3.46 14.23 11.10
C GLU A 38 3.65 13.82 9.63
N MET A 39 2.62 13.38 8.92
CA MET A 39 2.67 13.23 7.48
C MET A 39 2.94 14.57 6.79
N GLU A 40 2.30 15.65 7.23
CA GLU A 40 2.56 17.01 6.73
C GLU A 40 3.97 17.50 7.07
N GLU A 41 4.53 17.05 8.19
CA GLU A 41 5.89 17.39 8.60
C GLU A 41 6.91 16.68 7.72
N VAL A 42 6.83 15.36 7.58
CA VAL A 42 7.86 14.56 6.88
C VAL A 42 7.88 14.76 5.36
N VAL A 43 6.87 15.42 4.78
CA VAL A 43 6.91 15.81 3.35
C VAL A 43 7.75 17.06 3.08
N LYS A 44 8.07 17.85 4.11
CA LYS A 44 8.85 19.07 3.92
C LYS A 44 10.26 18.75 3.39
N PRO A 45 10.91 19.69 2.66
CA PRO A 45 12.18 19.44 2.00
C PRO A 45 13.30 18.92 2.91
N GLU A 46 13.29 19.27 4.19
CA GLU A 46 14.26 18.79 5.18
C GLU A 46 14.19 17.27 5.44
N PHE A 47 13.02 16.65 5.22
CA PHE A 47 12.80 15.21 5.39
C PHE A 47 12.66 14.47 4.05
N GLY A 48 12.02 15.10 3.06
CA GLY A 48 11.98 14.64 1.67
C GLY A 48 11.11 13.41 1.41
N ILE A 49 10.20 13.03 2.32
CA ILE A 49 9.27 11.93 2.07
C ILE A 49 8.17 12.38 1.09
N ASN A 50 7.91 11.61 0.03
CA ASN A 50 6.84 11.91 -0.92
C ASN A 50 5.90 10.72 -1.17
N SER A 51 6.04 9.64 -0.39
CA SER A 51 5.21 8.45 -0.52
C SER A 51 4.93 7.78 0.81
N PHE A 52 3.67 7.39 1.00
CA PHE A 52 3.16 6.77 2.22
C PHE A 52 2.58 5.40 1.93
N LYS A 53 2.99 4.37 2.67
CA LYS A 53 2.58 2.98 2.47
C LYS A 53 1.54 2.55 3.49
N PHE A 54 0.39 2.10 3.00
CA PHE A 54 -0.72 1.56 3.76
C PHE A 54 -0.83 0.05 3.53
N PHE A 55 -1.47 -0.65 4.47
CA PHE A 55 -1.70 -2.08 4.41
C PHE A 55 -3.18 -2.37 4.61
N LEU A 56 -3.81 -3.06 3.65
CA LEU A 56 -5.17 -3.61 3.80
C LEU A 56 -5.14 -5.06 4.30
N ALA A 57 -3.93 -5.59 4.50
CA ALA A 57 -3.65 -6.90 5.06
C ALA A 57 -2.93 -6.79 6.41
N TYR A 58 -2.59 -7.95 7.00
CA TYR A 58 -1.95 -8.05 8.32
C TYR A 58 -2.87 -7.59 9.47
N SER A 59 -4.07 -8.16 9.52
CA SER A 59 -5.05 -7.90 10.58
C SER A 59 -4.44 -8.08 11.98
N GLY A 60 -4.70 -7.13 12.88
CA GLY A 60 -4.14 -7.09 14.24
C GLY A 60 -2.72 -6.52 14.35
N SER A 61 -2.12 -6.02 13.27
CA SER A 61 -0.78 -5.40 13.31
C SER A 61 -0.67 -4.11 12.49
N PHE A 62 -0.61 -4.22 11.15
CA PHE A 62 -0.41 -3.07 10.27
C PHE A 62 -1.65 -2.66 9.48
N MET A 63 -2.68 -3.52 9.50
CA MET A 63 -3.90 -3.29 8.75
C MET A 63 -4.58 -1.98 9.20
N VAL A 64 -4.81 -1.08 8.26
CA VAL A 64 -5.70 0.07 8.44
C VAL A 64 -7.10 -0.28 7.94
N HIS A 65 -8.11 0.30 8.58
CA HIS A 65 -9.49 0.19 8.14
C HIS A 65 -9.79 1.15 6.98
N ASP A 66 -10.94 0.97 6.33
CA ASP A 66 -11.30 1.72 5.12
C ASP A 66 -11.40 3.22 5.38
N GLU A 67 -11.94 3.62 6.53
CA GLU A 67 -12.03 5.01 6.97
C GLU A 67 -10.65 5.63 7.19
N GLU A 68 -9.75 4.90 7.83
CA GLU A 68 -8.37 5.33 8.10
C GLU A 68 -7.57 5.47 6.80
N PHE A 69 -7.71 4.48 5.91
CA PHE A 69 -7.07 4.48 4.61
C PHE A 69 -7.58 5.64 3.75
N TYR A 70 -8.89 5.90 3.76
CA TYR A 70 -9.47 7.03 3.04
C TYR A 70 -8.98 8.39 3.57
N GLN A 71 -8.90 8.57 4.89
CA GLN A 71 -8.30 9.78 5.49
C GLN A 71 -6.82 9.94 5.13
N GLY A 72 -6.08 8.83 5.10
CA GLY A 72 -4.69 8.78 4.63
C GLY A 72 -4.56 9.22 3.17
N MET A 73 -5.47 8.79 2.30
CA MET A 73 -5.49 9.18 0.89
C MET A 73 -5.86 10.65 0.68
N LEU A 74 -6.84 11.18 1.42
CA LEU A 74 -7.17 12.61 1.42
C LEU A 74 -5.96 13.46 1.84
N THR A 75 -5.25 13.00 2.87
CA THR A 75 -4.02 13.64 3.34
C THR A 75 -2.93 13.60 2.27
N CYS A 76 -2.68 12.44 1.63
CA CYS A 76 -1.72 12.32 0.54
C CYS A 76 -2.06 13.26 -0.63
N ALA A 77 -3.33 13.34 -1.03
CA ALA A 77 -3.79 14.23 -2.10
C ALA A 77 -3.50 15.71 -1.77
N ARG A 78 -3.78 16.13 -0.53
CA ARG A 78 -3.58 17.51 -0.06
C ARG A 78 -2.10 17.89 0.01
N ILE A 79 -1.22 16.99 0.46
CA ILE A 79 0.22 17.26 0.61
C ILE A 79 1.03 16.93 -0.65
N GLY A 80 0.38 16.51 -1.74
CA GLY A 80 1.05 16.18 -3.00
C GLY A 80 1.88 14.88 -2.97
N ALA A 81 1.58 13.97 -2.05
CA ALA A 81 2.27 12.69 -1.90
C ALA A 81 1.54 11.54 -2.63
N VAL A 82 2.26 10.44 -2.86
CA VAL A 82 1.71 9.21 -3.45
C VAL A 82 1.31 8.23 -2.35
N ALA A 83 0.05 7.80 -2.35
CA ALA A 83 -0.38 6.68 -1.52
C ALA A 83 0.09 5.37 -2.16
N ARG A 84 0.77 4.52 -1.40
CA ARG A 84 1.18 3.16 -1.78
C ARG A 84 0.36 2.18 -0.97
N VAL A 85 -0.09 1.07 -1.57
CA VAL A 85 -0.94 0.12 -0.86
C VAL A 85 -0.50 -1.33 -1.08
N HIS A 86 -0.35 -2.06 0.02
CA HIS A 86 -0.35 -3.52 0.02
C HIS A 86 -1.82 -3.97 0.06
N ALA A 87 -2.31 -4.46 -1.09
CA ALA A 87 -3.74 -4.69 -1.32
C ALA A 87 -4.09 -6.18 -1.32
N GLU A 88 -4.33 -6.75 -0.14
CA GLU A 88 -5.01 -8.03 0.04
C GLU A 88 -6.10 -7.88 1.10
N ASN A 89 -7.15 -8.69 1.07
CA ASN A 89 -8.20 -8.63 2.09
C ASN A 89 -7.74 -9.28 3.42
N GLY A 90 -7.21 -8.45 4.33
CA GLY A 90 -6.62 -8.92 5.59
C GLY A 90 -7.55 -9.67 6.52
N LEU A 91 -8.84 -9.31 6.55
CA LEU A 91 -9.83 -9.95 7.43
C LEU A 91 -10.11 -11.38 6.95
N VAL A 92 -10.37 -11.56 5.66
CA VAL A 92 -10.63 -12.88 5.09
C VAL A 92 -9.38 -13.76 5.16
N ILE A 93 -8.19 -13.19 4.91
CA ILE A 93 -6.92 -13.92 5.05
C ILE A 93 -6.74 -14.43 6.48
N ALA A 94 -7.04 -13.63 7.50
CA ALA A 94 -6.92 -14.04 8.91
C ALA A 94 -7.82 -15.24 9.23
N GLU A 95 -9.09 -15.21 8.80
CA GLU A 95 -10.02 -16.33 8.99
C GLU A 95 -9.59 -17.59 8.23
N ARG A 96 -9.10 -17.44 6.99
CA ARG A 96 -8.59 -18.58 6.21
C ARG A 96 -7.34 -19.20 6.83
N CYS A 97 -6.41 -18.39 7.33
CA CYS A 97 -5.24 -18.88 8.07
C CYS A 97 -5.66 -19.69 9.30
N LYS A 98 -6.63 -19.19 10.07
CA LYS A 98 -7.16 -19.88 11.25
C LYS A 98 -7.80 -21.23 10.88
N ALA A 99 -8.61 -21.26 9.83
CA ALA A 99 -9.25 -22.50 9.35
C ALA A 99 -8.21 -23.54 8.90
N LEU A 100 -7.22 -23.15 8.09
CA LEU A 100 -6.17 -24.06 7.62
C LEU A 100 -5.33 -24.64 8.76
N LEU A 101 -5.00 -23.83 9.77
CA LEU A 101 -4.30 -24.31 10.96
C LEU A 101 -5.15 -25.29 11.77
N GLN A 102 -6.47 -25.07 11.87
CA GLN A 102 -7.40 -26.00 12.51
C GLN A 102 -7.54 -27.33 11.75
N GLU A 103 -7.39 -27.29 10.43
CA GLU A 103 -7.34 -28.47 9.55
C GLU A 103 -5.97 -29.19 9.57
N GLY A 104 -5.00 -28.66 10.32
CA GLY A 104 -3.66 -29.25 10.45
C GLY A 104 -2.68 -28.84 9.34
N VAL A 105 -3.07 -27.94 8.44
CA VAL A 105 -2.19 -27.40 7.39
C VAL A 105 -1.24 -26.38 8.02
N THR A 106 -0.03 -26.84 8.34
CA THR A 106 1.02 -26.05 8.99
C THR A 106 2.25 -25.82 8.12
N GLY A 107 2.29 -26.43 6.93
CA GLY A 107 3.36 -26.25 5.96
C GLY A 107 3.26 -24.93 5.17
N PRO A 108 4.32 -24.58 4.42
CA PRO A 108 4.38 -23.35 3.63
C PRO A 108 3.30 -23.26 2.54
N GLU A 109 2.76 -24.39 2.07
CA GLU A 109 1.64 -24.43 1.12
C GLU A 109 0.38 -23.73 1.65
N GLY A 110 0.16 -23.79 2.98
CA GLY A 110 -0.94 -23.09 3.64
C GLY A 110 -0.90 -21.58 3.45
N HIS A 111 0.30 -21.00 3.26
CA HIS A 111 0.47 -19.55 3.01
C HIS A 111 -0.19 -19.11 1.70
N THR A 112 -0.10 -19.94 0.65
CA THR A 112 -0.71 -19.63 -0.65
C THR A 112 -2.20 -19.95 -0.62
N GLN A 113 -2.58 -21.06 0.03
CA GLN A 113 -3.98 -21.47 0.15
C GLN A 113 -4.83 -20.47 0.96
N SER A 114 -4.24 -19.79 1.96
CA SER A 114 -4.94 -18.79 2.76
C SER A 114 -5.18 -17.47 2.02
N ARG A 115 -4.46 -17.22 0.92
CA ARG A 115 -4.47 -15.96 0.16
C ARG A 115 -4.74 -16.18 -1.34
N PRO A 116 -5.93 -16.70 -1.70
CA PRO A 116 -6.26 -16.86 -3.11
C PRO A 116 -6.33 -15.50 -3.82
N GLU A 117 -6.05 -15.49 -5.14
CA GLU A 117 -5.83 -14.25 -5.90
C GLU A 117 -7.01 -13.27 -5.91
N GLU A 118 -8.22 -13.78 -5.70
CA GLU A 118 -9.44 -12.99 -5.61
C GLU A 118 -9.40 -12.00 -4.43
N LEU A 119 -8.68 -12.32 -3.35
CA LEU A 119 -8.53 -11.42 -2.20
C LEU A 119 -7.60 -10.25 -2.49
N GLU A 120 -6.60 -10.45 -3.35
CA GLU A 120 -5.76 -9.36 -3.88
C GLU A 120 -6.57 -8.48 -4.84
N ALA A 121 -7.35 -9.12 -5.73
CA ALA A 121 -8.17 -8.42 -6.72
C ALA A 121 -9.25 -7.55 -6.06
N GLU A 122 -9.96 -8.06 -5.05
CA GLU A 122 -10.95 -7.31 -4.27
C GLU A 122 -10.32 -6.07 -3.63
N ALA A 123 -9.27 -6.26 -2.83
CA ALA A 123 -8.63 -5.17 -2.11
C ALA A 123 -8.01 -4.14 -3.06
N THR A 124 -7.47 -4.59 -4.20
CA THR A 124 -6.95 -3.70 -5.25
C THR A 124 -8.06 -2.85 -5.84
N ASN A 125 -9.20 -3.45 -6.19
CA ASN A 125 -10.35 -2.71 -6.73
C ASN A 125 -10.90 -1.69 -5.71
N ARG A 126 -11.06 -2.11 -4.45
CA ARG A 126 -11.49 -1.23 -3.35
C ARG A 126 -10.54 -0.05 -3.17
N ALA A 127 -9.23 -0.29 -3.14
CA ALA A 127 -8.24 0.76 -3.02
C ALA A 127 -8.27 1.74 -4.19
N CYS A 128 -8.38 1.24 -5.43
CA CYS A 128 -8.48 2.09 -6.62
C CYS A 128 -9.73 2.98 -6.59
N MET A 129 -10.85 2.44 -6.10
CA MET A 129 -12.09 3.21 -5.98
C MET A 129 -11.96 4.34 -4.98
N MET A 130 -11.46 4.05 -3.78
CA MET A 130 -11.25 5.07 -2.77
C MET A 130 -10.24 6.12 -3.21
N ALA A 131 -9.16 5.74 -3.88
CA ALA A 131 -8.18 6.68 -4.42
C ALA A 131 -8.79 7.61 -5.49
N THR A 132 -9.68 7.08 -6.32
CA THR A 132 -10.42 7.87 -7.32
C THR A 132 -11.32 8.89 -6.63
N GLN A 133 -12.07 8.47 -5.60
CA GLN A 133 -12.93 9.38 -4.82
C GLN A 133 -12.14 10.44 -4.05
N ALA A 134 -10.99 10.07 -3.48
CA ALA A 134 -10.10 11.00 -2.78
C ALA A 134 -9.30 11.92 -3.72
N ASN A 135 -9.40 11.72 -5.04
CA ASN A 135 -8.50 12.31 -6.03
C ASN A 135 -7.03 12.21 -5.58
N CYS A 136 -6.60 11.00 -5.22
CA CYS A 136 -5.27 10.71 -4.71
C CYS A 136 -4.50 9.84 -5.72
N PRO A 137 -3.22 10.14 -6.05
CA PRO A 137 -2.42 9.23 -6.83
C PRO A 137 -2.10 7.98 -6.03
N LEU A 138 -2.53 6.81 -6.54
CA LEU A 138 -2.33 5.51 -5.89
C LEU A 138 -1.26 4.70 -6.62
N TYR A 139 -0.41 4.04 -5.84
CA TYR A 139 0.54 3.04 -6.30
C TYR A 139 0.26 1.69 -5.63
N VAL A 140 -0.20 0.69 -6.39
CA VAL A 140 -0.41 -0.66 -5.87
C VAL A 140 0.94 -1.40 -5.91
N VAL A 141 1.47 -1.75 -4.73
CA VAL A 141 2.75 -2.49 -4.62
C VAL A 141 2.52 -3.98 -4.89
N HIS A 142 3.58 -4.66 -5.37
CA HIS A 142 3.64 -6.12 -5.56
C HIS A 142 2.36 -6.75 -6.12
N VAL A 143 1.98 -6.35 -7.34
CA VAL A 143 0.83 -6.94 -8.05
C VAL A 143 1.20 -8.33 -8.54
N MET A 144 0.57 -9.37 -7.98
CA MET A 144 0.90 -10.78 -8.22
C MET A 144 -0.14 -11.51 -9.05
N SER A 145 -1.39 -11.06 -9.06
CA SER A 145 -2.50 -11.70 -9.78
C SER A 145 -2.96 -10.98 -11.04
N LYS A 146 -3.61 -11.76 -11.93
CA LYS A 146 -4.28 -11.22 -13.12
C LYS A 146 -5.48 -10.36 -12.75
N GLY A 147 -6.23 -10.76 -11.71
CA GLY A 147 -7.39 -10.01 -11.22
C GLY A 147 -7.01 -8.61 -10.75
N ALA A 148 -5.97 -8.49 -9.92
CA ALA A 148 -5.48 -7.18 -9.47
C ALA A 148 -4.96 -6.32 -10.63
N ALA A 149 -4.18 -6.91 -11.56
CA ALA A 149 -3.70 -6.20 -12.74
C ALA A 149 -4.85 -5.68 -13.63
N LYS A 150 -5.90 -6.48 -13.81
CA LYS A 150 -7.11 -6.11 -14.56
C LYS A 150 -7.84 -4.95 -13.88
N ALA A 151 -8.06 -5.01 -12.57
CA ALA A 151 -8.70 -3.93 -11.82
C ALA A 151 -7.95 -2.61 -11.99
N ILE A 152 -6.61 -2.63 -11.90
CA ILE A 152 -5.79 -1.43 -12.11
C ILE A 152 -5.95 -0.89 -13.54
N ALA A 153 -5.95 -1.76 -14.55
CA ALA A 153 -6.13 -1.35 -15.94
C ALA A 153 -7.48 -0.65 -16.16
N GLU A 154 -8.57 -1.23 -15.64
CA GLU A 154 -9.92 -0.65 -15.76
C GLU A 154 -10.04 0.72 -15.10
N HIS A 155 -9.43 0.92 -13.93
CA HIS A 155 -9.44 2.23 -13.26
C HIS A 155 -8.57 3.27 -13.99
N ARG A 156 -7.48 2.85 -14.63
CA ARG A 156 -6.66 3.73 -15.47
C ARG A 156 -7.39 4.16 -16.73
N GLU A 157 -8.13 3.27 -17.38
CA GLU A 157 -8.94 3.59 -18.56
C GLU A 157 -10.04 4.61 -18.24
N LYS A 158 -10.58 4.57 -17.02
CA LYS A 158 -11.54 5.55 -16.49
C LYS A 158 -10.91 6.89 -16.07
N GLY A 159 -9.60 7.09 -16.30
CA GLY A 159 -8.88 8.33 -15.97
C GLY A 159 -8.33 8.38 -14.54
N GLY A 160 -8.42 7.29 -13.77
CA GLY A 160 -7.85 7.21 -12.43
C GLY A 160 -6.32 7.33 -12.43
N ARG A 161 -5.77 8.09 -11.47
CA ARG A 161 -4.32 8.25 -11.29
C ARG A 161 -3.70 7.06 -10.56
N ILE A 162 -3.86 5.86 -11.12
CA ILE A 162 -3.42 4.59 -10.54
C ILE A 162 -2.15 4.10 -11.26
N ARG A 163 -1.14 3.74 -10.49
CA ARG A 163 0.14 3.21 -10.99
C ARG A 163 0.49 1.88 -10.33
N ASN A 164 1.29 1.10 -11.03
CA ASN A 164 1.93 -0.11 -10.56
C ASN A 164 3.17 -0.37 -11.44
N ILE A 165 4.22 -0.96 -10.86
CA ILE A 165 5.25 -1.60 -11.67
C ILE A 165 4.73 -3.01 -11.99
N TRP A 166 4.00 -3.13 -13.09
CA TRP A 166 3.83 -4.42 -13.74
C TRP A 166 4.49 -4.31 -15.10
N LYS A 167 5.68 -4.92 -15.24
CA LYS A 167 6.29 -5.15 -16.54
C LYS A 167 5.56 -6.31 -17.21
N CYS A 168 4.36 -6.07 -17.74
CA CYS A 168 3.91 -6.89 -18.85
C CYS A 168 4.76 -6.47 -20.05
N SER A 169 5.65 -7.33 -20.51
CA SER A 169 6.54 -7.09 -21.65
C SER A 169 5.82 -6.93 -23.00
N LYS A 170 4.49 -6.71 -23.05
CA LYS A 170 3.71 -6.75 -24.29
C LYS A 170 2.64 -5.67 -24.52
N THR A 171 2.50 -4.62 -23.70
CA THR A 171 1.40 -3.64 -23.90
C THR A 171 1.77 -2.16 -23.75
N ARG A 172 2.99 -1.74 -24.12
CA ARG A 172 3.19 -0.32 -24.49
C ARG A 172 2.71 -0.11 -25.92
N LYS A 173 1.46 0.31 -26.12
CA LYS A 173 1.15 1.11 -27.32
C LYS A 173 1.75 2.50 -27.11
N PRO A 174 2.50 3.04 -28.08
CA PRO A 174 2.96 4.42 -28.02
C PRO A 174 1.73 5.35 -28.05
N TYR A 175 1.73 6.35 -27.18
CA TYR A 175 0.82 7.48 -27.32
C TYR A 175 1.25 8.23 -28.60
N HIS A 176 0.34 8.33 -29.56
CA HIS A 176 0.42 9.25 -30.70
C HIS A 176 -0.36 10.52 -30.37
#